data_AF-A0A061FPD5-F1
#
_entry.id   AF-A0A061FPD5-F1
#
_cell.length_a   1.000
_cell.length_b   1.000
_cell.length_c   1.000
_cell.angle_alpha   90.00
_cell.angle_beta   90.00
_cell.angle_gamma   90.00
#
_symmetry.space_group_name_H-M   'P 1'
#
loop_
_entity.id
_entity.type
_entity.pdbx_description
1 polymer ?
#
loop_
_entity_poly.entity_id
_entity_poly.type
_entity_poly.pdbx_seq_one_letter_code
_entity_poly.pdbx_strand_id
1 'polypeptide(L)' 'MDHHCLWINNCVGYWNYKAFFTLVLYATIGSIHSTIIVISCACQKDWNYSGRTPLKIFYVACGAMMVALFATLGTLLVL' A
#
# COMPACT_ATOMS: atom_id res chain seq x y z
N MET A 1 3.52 6.44 -26.02
CA MET A 1 4.12 5.88 -24.79
C MET A 1 3.55 6.72 -23.67
N ASP A 2 2.86 6.11 -22.72
CA ASP A 2 1.97 6.84 -21.81
C ASP A 2 2.81 7.60 -20.77
N HIS A 3 3.81 6.96 -20.16
CA HIS A 3 4.86 7.65 -19.40
C HIS A 3 6.07 6.73 -19.12
N HIS A 4 7.23 7.31 -18.78
CA HIS A 4 8.37 6.55 -18.27
C HIS A 4 8.27 6.42 -16.76
N CYS A 5 8.12 5.20 -16.25
CA CYS A 5 7.97 4.94 -14.82
C CYS A 5 9.31 4.53 -14.21
N LEU A 6 9.88 5.38 -13.37
CA LEU A 6 11.16 5.11 -12.70
C LEU A 6 11.08 3.93 -11.72
N TRP A 7 9.92 3.65 -11.14
CA TRP A 7 9.73 2.55 -10.18
C TRP A 7 9.99 1.18 -10.77
N ILE A 8 9.59 0.98 -12.02
CA ILE A 8 9.89 -0.25 -12.78
C ILE A 8 11.11 -0.08 -13.70
N ASN A 9 11.73 1.11 -13.66
CA ASN A 9 12.80 1.55 -14.56
C ASN A 9 12.50 1.24 -16.03
N ASN A 10 11.25 1.49 -16.47
CA ASN A 10 10.76 1.13 -17.80
C ASN A 10 9.63 2.05 -18.27
N CYS A 11 9.46 2.18 -19.59
CA CYS A 11 8.32 2.88 -20.18
C CYS A 11 7.03 2.07 -19.99
N VAL A 12 6.01 2.69 -19.41
CA VAL A 12 4.64 2.18 -19.41
C VAL A 12 3.96 2.70 -20.67
N GLY A 13 3.36 1.77 -21.40
CA GLY A 13 2.64 2.04 -22.64
C GLY A 13 1.57 0.98 -22.84
N TYR A 14 0.76 1.14 -23.89
CA TYR A 14 -0.31 0.20 -24.29
C TYR A 14 0.03 -1.29 -24.10
N TRP A 15 1.22 -1.72 -24.50
CA TRP A 15 1.64 -3.13 -24.42
C TRP A 15 1.89 -3.63 -22.98
N ASN A 16 2.31 -2.77 -22.06
CA ASN A 16 2.67 -3.13 -20.69
C ASN A 16 1.69 -2.58 -19.64
N TYR A 17 0.68 -1.82 -20.05
CA TYR A 17 -0.28 -1.17 -19.17
C TYR A 17 -1.04 -2.17 -18.30
N LYS A 18 -1.46 -3.30 -18.87
CA LYS A 18 -2.18 -4.36 -18.14
C LYS A 18 -1.32 -5.01 -17.05
N ALA A 19 -0.05 -5.27 -17.35
CA ALA A 19 0.88 -5.84 -16.38
C ALA A 19 1.19 -4.84 -15.25
N PHE A 20 1.38 -3.57 -15.61
CA PHE A 20 1.58 -2.50 -14.64
C PHE A 20 0.38 -2.35 -13.69
N PHE A 21 -0.85 -2.31 -14.22
CA PHE A 21 -2.06 -2.27 -13.40
C PHE A 21 -2.17 -3.47 -12.45
N THR A 22 -1.82 -4.67 -12.95
CA THR A 22 -1.85 -5.90 -12.16
C THR A 22 -0.84 -5.85 -11.02
N LEU A 23 0.39 -5.38 -11.27
CA LEU A 23 1.42 -5.17 -10.24
C LEU A 23 0.92 -4.25 -9.13
N VAL A 24 0.35 -3.12 -9.51
CA VAL A 24 -0.19 -2.11 -8.59
C VAL A 24 -1.33 -2.68 -7.74
N LEU A 25 -2.24 -3.42 -8.36
CA LEU A 25 -3.38 -4.03 -7.69
C LEU A 25 -2.92 -5.08 -6.67
N TYR A 26 -1.98 -5.95 -7.03
CA TYR A 26 -1.42 -6.95 -6.10
C TYR A 26 -0.64 -6.30 -4.94
N ALA A 27 0.13 -5.25 -5.20
CA ALA A 27 0.82 -4.50 -4.14
C ALA A 27 -0.17 -3.91 -3.13
N THR A 28 -1.30 -3.39 -3.61
CA THR A 28 -2.39 -2.86 -2.77
C THR A 28 -3.09 -3.96 -1.96
N ILE A 29 -3.38 -5.11 -2.57
CA ILE A 29 -4.00 -6.24 -1.86
C ILE A 29 -3.06 -6.81 -0.78
N GLY A 30 -1.78 -7.03 -1.12
CA GLY A 30 -0.82 -7.62 -0.18
C GLY A 30 -0.59 -6.75 1.06
N SER A 31 -0.64 -5.44 0.90
CA SER A 31 -0.52 -4.49 1.99
C SER A 31 -1.80 -4.32 2.81
N ILE A 32 -2.99 -4.42 2.21
CA ILE A 32 -4.25 -4.56 2.96
C ILE A 32 -4.21 -5.86 3.78
N HIS A 33 -3.73 -6.96 3.20
CA HIS A 33 -3.64 -8.24 3.88
C HIS A 33 -2.68 -8.21 5.09
N SER A 34 -1.49 -7.60 4.94
CA SER A 34 -0.56 -7.43 6.06
C SER A 34 -1.16 -6.56 7.17
N THR A 35 -1.85 -5.49 6.80
CA THR A 35 -2.60 -4.59 7.68
C THR A 35 -3.64 -5.37 8.51
N ILE A 36 -4.47 -6.22 7.86
CA ILE A 36 -5.47 -7.06 8.53
C ILE A 36 -4.83 -8.06 9.51
N ILE A 37 -3.74 -8.73 9.13
CA ILE A 37 -3.02 -9.66 10.01
C ILE A 37 -2.52 -8.93 11.26
N VAL A 38 -1.96 -7.74 11.08
CA VAL A 38 -1.45 -6.94 12.20
C VAL A 38 -2.59 -6.47 13.11
N ILE A 39 -3.75 -6.05 12.59
CA ILE A 39 -4.95 -5.76 13.41
C ILE A 39 -5.36 -6.99 14.18
N SER A 40 -5.48 -8.13 13.50
CA SER A 40 -5.99 -9.36 14.10
C SER A 40 -5.09 -9.78 15.27
N CYS A 41 -3.78 -9.71 15.07
CA CYS A 41 -2.78 -9.94 16.11
C CYS A 41 -2.85 -8.89 17.24
N ALA A 42 -3.09 -7.63 16.89
CA ALA A 42 -3.27 -6.54 17.85
C ALA A 42 -4.56 -6.71 18.68
N CYS A 43 -5.70 -7.03 18.07
CA CYS A 43 -7.00 -7.22 18.72
C CYS A 43 -7.02 -8.43 19.64
N GLN A 44 -6.27 -9.48 19.32
CA GLN A 44 -6.10 -10.63 20.21
C GLN A 44 -5.25 -10.32 21.45
N LYS A 45 -4.45 -9.26 21.43
CA LYS A 45 -3.62 -8.87 22.56
C LYS A 45 -4.41 -7.91 23.46
N ASP A 46 -4.98 -8.41 24.57
CA ASP A 46 -5.69 -7.63 25.58
C ASP A 46 -5.00 -6.28 25.86
N TRP A 47 -5.65 -5.19 25.44
CA TRP A 47 -5.17 -3.80 25.50
C TRP A 47 -5.32 -3.16 26.89
N ASN A 48 -5.34 -3.95 27.97
CA ASN A 48 -5.51 -3.41 29.33
C ASN A 48 -4.21 -2.86 29.96
N TYR A 49 -3.08 -2.86 29.25
CA TYR A 49 -1.81 -2.32 29.77
C TYR A 49 -1.26 -1.19 28.90
N SER A 50 -1.26 0.02 29.48
CA SER A 50 -0.96 1.34 28.91
C SER A 50 0.53 1.54 28.54
N GLY A 51 1.07 0.72 27.63
CA GLY A 51 2.49 0.76 27.24
C GLY A 51 2.84 0.59 25.75
N ARG A 52 1.85 0.59 24.83
CA ARG A 52 2.04 0.30 23.39
C ARG A 52 1.67 1.42 22.43
N THR A 53 1.85 2.68 22.84
CA THR A 53 1.78 3.86 21.95
C THR A 53 2.60 3.75 20.66
N PRO A 54 3.84 3.21 20.61
CA PRO A 54 4.59 3.12 19.36
C PRO A 54 3.95 2.15 18.33
N LEU A 55 3.26 1.11 18.78
CA LEU A 55 2.58 0.18 17.87
C LEU A 55 1.31 0.78 17.27
N LYS A 56 0.55 1.57 18.04
CA LYS A 56 -0.59 2.33 17.50
C LYS A 56 -0.14 3.38 16.48
N ILE A 57 0.97 4.07 16.76
CA ILE A 57 1.57 5.06 15.84
C ILE A 57 2.07 4.36 14.57
N PHE A 58 2.75 3.22 14.69
CA PHE A 58 3.17 2.41 13.54
C PHE A 58 1.96 1.99 12.68
N TYR A 59 0.86 1.60 13.33
CA TYR A 59 -0.37 1.20 12.66
C TYR A 59 -1.02 2.34 11.86
N VAL A 60 -1.15 3.52 12.48
CA VAL A 60 -1.67 4.73 11.83
C VAL A 60 -0.74 5.20 10.71
N ALA A 61 0.58 5.13 10.90
CA ALA A 61 1.56 5.48 9.88
C ALA A 61 1.49 4.53 8.66
N CYS A 62 1.38 3.22 8.89
CA CYS A 62 1.20 2.24 7.81
C CYS A 62 -0.08 2.50 7.03
N GLY A 63 -1.21 2.74 7.72
CA GLY A 63 -2.48 3.10 7.07
C GLY A 63 -2.39 4.41 6.25
N ALA A 64 -1.73 5.44 6.79
CA ALA A 64 -1.51 6.70 6.07
C ALA A 64 -0.64 6.53 4.82
N MET A 65 0.44 5.74 4.92
CA MET A 65 1.30 5.40 3.78
C MET A 65 0.54 4.62 2.71
N MET A 66 -0.40 3.76 3.11
CA MET A 66 -1.25 2.99 2.20
C MET A 66 -2.23 3.86 1.42
N VAL A 67 -2.86 4.83 2.08
CA VAL A 67 -3.72 5.82 1.41
C VAL A 67 -2.91 6.70 0.46
N ALA A 68 -1.70 7.11 0.87
CA ALA A 68 -0.79 7.86 0.02
C ALA A 68 -0.37 7.07 -1.23
N LEU A 69 -0.06 5.77 -1.09
CA LEU A 69 0.26 4.89 -2.21
C LEU A 69 -0.92 4.74 -3.17
N PHE A 70 -2.13 4.54 -2.66
CA PHE A 70 -3.32 4.46 -3.52
C PHE A 70 -3.58 5.77 -4.27
N ALA A 71 -3.40 6.91 -3.61
CA ALA A 71 -3.54 8.23 -4.23
C ALA A 71 -2.46 8.48 -5.30
N THR A 72 -1.19 8.15 -5.03
CA THR A 72 -0.10 8.32 -6.02
C THR A 72 -0.25 7.37 -7.20
N LEU A 73 -0.71 6.15 -6.97
CA LEU A 73 -1.03 5.18 -8.03
C LEU A 73 -2.22 5.62 -8.87
N GLY A 74 -3.24 6.23 -8.26
CA GLY A 74 -4.36 6.87 -8.97
C GLY A 74 -3.89 8.02 -9.86
N THR A 75 -2.95 8.84 -9.39
CA THR A 75 -2.36 9.90 -10.23
C THR A 75 -1.50 9.36 -11.38
N LEU A 76 -0.82 8.23 -11.21
CA LEU A 76 -0.05 7.55 -12.28
C LEU A 76 -0.94 6.90 -13.34
N LEU A 77 -2.21 6.64 -13.04
CA LEU A 77 -3.18 6.13 -14.00
C LEU A 77 -3.78 7.24 -14.88
N VAL A 78 -3.80 8.47 -14.35
CA VAL A 78 -4.37 9.67 -14.99
C VAL A 78 -3.31 10.47 -15.77
N LEU A 79 -2.01 10.24 -15.50
CA LEU A 79 -0.89 10.91 -16.15
C LEU A 79 -0.26 10.11 -17.30
#